data_AF-A0A6B2L4T4-F1
#
_entry.id   AF-A0A6B2L4T4-F1
#
_cell.length_a   1.000
_cell.length_b   1.000
_cell.length_c   1.000
_cell.angle_alpha   90.00
_cell.angle_beta   90.00
_cell.angle_gamma   90.00
#
_symmetry.space_group_name_H-M   'P 1'
#
loop_
_entity.id
_entity.type
_entity.pdbx_description
1 polymer ?
#
loop_
_entity_poly.entity_id
_entity_poly.type
_entity_poly.pdbx_seq_one_letter_code
_entity_poly.pdbx_strand_id
1 'polypeptide(L)'
;MLGPDEQFTVLSLSGNTPKTPKVLNVVALLLGPRFSTDVVIVETSDHARLSLKLSYNWHFEIDRKNQEQAAALFSVPDFIGDFCKAIASRVRGAVASQSFDHFHKYSADLIRKAVFGADEKGEVKNQFVFKANSLHITNIDIQSVEPVDQRTRDALQKSVQLAIEITTKSQEAAARHEAERREQEAKGRLERQKIDDEAEAEKSRKQLLHLQATSAAVESTGTASAEAKARAEAAKIEGEANVTQARLKAEAQQTKTNVQLKILSAEQESEIVYKKAWNTLEVKKATELADVEAKKFKSIVDAVGAKTLATISQAGPAMQAKLLTGLGLKSFMVTDGNHPINLFNTAAGLIGNNQ
;
A
#
# COMPACT_ATOMS: atom_id res chain seq x y z
N MET A 1 -45.05 -69.38 -81.68
CA MET A 1 -44.34 -70.00 -82.81
C MET A 1 -44.55 -69.11 -84.00
N LEU A 2 -43.50 -68.85 -84.79
CA LEU A 2 -43.59 -68.04 -86.01
C LEU A 2 -44.33 -68.83 -87.10
N GLY A 3 -45.11 -68.13 -87.91
CA GLY A 3 -45.66 -68.67 -89.16
C GLY A 3 -44.59 -68.90 -90.25
N PRO A 4 -44.96 -69.55 -91.38
CA PRO A 4 -44.01 -69.93 -92.43
C PRO A 4 -43.19 -68.77 -93.04
N ASP A 5 -43.78 -67.57 -93.12
CA ASP A 5 -43.16 -66.37 -93.70
C ASP A 5 -42.85 -65.28 -92.65
N GLU A 6 -43.02 -65.58 -91.36
CA GLU A 6 -42.76 -64.61 -90.29
C GLU A 6 -41.29 -64.65 -89.85
N GLN A 7 -40.70 -63.47 -89.64
CA GLN A 7 -39.32 -63.33 -89.19
C GLN A 7 -39.23 -62.56 -87.89
N PHE A 8 -38.24 -62.90 -87.06
CA PHE A 8 -37.90 -62.09 -85.90
C PHE A 8 -37.14 -60.83 -86.33
N THR A 9 -37.59 -59.67 -85.86
CA THR A 9 -36.80 -58.45 -85.93
C THR A 9 -35.66 -58.50 -84.91
N VAL A 10 -34.43 -58.64 -85.38
CA VAL A 10 -33.25 -58.58 -84.52
C VAL A 10 -32.89 -57.11 -84.26
N LEU A 11 -32.82 -56.73 -83.00
CA LEU A 11 -32.38 -55.40 -82.57
C LEU A 11 -30.90 -55.45 -82.18
N SER A 12 -30.12 -54.47 -82.62
CA SER A 12 -28.71 -54.31 -82.25
C SER A 12 -28.58 -53.10 -81.34
N LEU A 13 -28.46 -53.36 -80.04
CA LEU A 13 -28.46 -52.34 -78.98
C LEU A 13 -27.03 -51.97 -78.54
N SER A 14 -26.89 -50.72 -78.11
CA SER A 14 -25.68 -50.23 -77.44
C SER A 14 -25.48 -50.91 -76.09
N GLY A 15 -24.25 -51.39 -75.85
CA GLY A 15 -23.83 -52.08 -74.63
C GLY A 15 -22.62 -51.41 -73.96
N ASN A 16 -22.15 -51.98 -72.85
CA ASN A 16 -20.97 -51.53 -72.08
C ASN A 16 -21.09 -50.15 -71.39
N THR A 17 -20.06 -49.82 -70.61
CA THR A 17 -19.82 -48.53 -69.94
C THR A 17 -18.35 -48.17 -70.14
N PRO A 18 -17.98 -47.23 -71.03
CA PRO A 18 -18.82 -46.33 -71.83
C PRO A 18 -19.72 -47.06 -72.86
N LYS A 19 -20.83 -46.45 -73.26
CA LYS A 19 -21.75 -47.04 -74.24
C LYS A 19 -21.09 -47.16 -75.63
N THR A 20 -20.98 -48.40 -76.10
CA THR A 20 -20.47 -48.75 -77.44
C THR A 20 -21.61 -49.26 -78.32
N PRO A 21 -21.76 -48.74 -79.55
CA PRO A 21 -22.87 -49.10 -80.44
C PRO A 21 -22.77 -50.55 -80.94
N LYS A 22 -23.93 -51.17 -81.17
CA LYS A 22 -24.09 -52.50 -81.82
C LYS A 22 -23.35 -53.66 -81.14
N VAL A 23 -23.32 -53.68 -79.81
CA VAL A 23 -22.66 -54.77 -79.04
C VAL A 23 -23.61 -55.90 -78.71
N LEU A 24 -24.88 -55.59 -78.45
CA LEU A 24 -25.86 -56.57 -77.99
C LEU A 24 -26.92 -56.81 -79.06
N ASN A 25 -26.99 -58.04 -79.58
CA ASN A 25 -28.07 -58.43 -80.48
C ASN A 25 -29.17 -59.14 -79.67
N VAL A 26 -30.38 -58.60 -79.70
CA VAL A 26 -31.53 -59.13 -78.97
C VAL A 26 -32.71 -59.38 -79.90
N VAL A 27 -33.44 -60.45 -79.62
CA VAL A 27 -34.66 -60.84 -80.34
C VAL A 27 -35.92 -60.35 -79.62
N ALA A 28 -35.84 -60.18 -78.29
CA ALA A 28 -36.94 -59.68 -77.47
C ALA A 28 -36.59 -58.31 -76.87
N LEU A 29 -37.46 -57.32 -77.11
CA LEU A 29 -37.36 -56.00 -76.50
C LEU A 29 -37.96 -56.03 -75.10
N LEU A 30 -37.15 -55.70 -74.09
CA LEU A 30 -37.59 -55.65 -72.71
C LEU A 30 -38.25 -54.29 -72.43
N LEU A 31 -39.53 -54.30 -72.08
CA LEU A 31 -40.35 -53.10 -71.87
C LEU A 31 -40.02 -52.33 -70.58
N GLY A 32 -39.19 -52.89 -69.70
CA GLY A 32 -38.85 -52.29 -68.41
C GLY A 32 -39.82 -52.67 -67.28
N PRO A 33 -39.67 -52.08 -66.07
CA PRO A 33 -38.68 -51.06 -65.71
C PRO A 33 -37.25 -51.62 -65.63
N ARG A 34 -36.29 -50.91 -66.21
CA ARG A 34 -34.86 -51.24 -66.15
C ARG A 34 -34.04 -49.97 -66.03
N PHE A 35 -32.77 -50.13 -65.71
CA PHE A 35 -31.80 -49.05 -65.73
C PHE A 35 -30.67 -49.33 -66.73
N SER A 36 -30.00 -48.27 -67.16
CA SER A 36 -28.81 -48.35 -68.01
C SER A 36 -27.80 -47.32 -67.58
N THR A 37 -26.56 -47.75 -67.46
CA THR A 37 -25.44 -46.89 -67.05
C THR A 37 -24.64 -46.41 -68.26
N ASP A 38 -24.12 -45.19 -68.20
CA ASP A 38 -23.24 -44.62 -69.21
C ASP A 38 -22.17 -43.74 -68.56
N VAL A 39 -21.08 -43.49 -69.29
CA VAL A 39 -19.99 -42.60 -68.87
C VAL A 39 -19.88 -41.47 -69.88
N VAL A 40 -20.13 -40.24 -69.43
CA VAL A 40 -20.11 -39.03 -70.25
C VAL A 40 -18.97 -38.13 -69.78
N ILE A 41 -18.09 -37.76 -70.69
CA ILE A 41 -17.05 -36.76 -70.43
C ILE A 41 -17.61 -35.37 -70.76
N VAL A 42 -17.56 -34.47 -69.79
CA VAL A 42 -18.04 -33.09 -69.90
C VAL A 42 -16.91 -32.11 -69.59
N GLU A 43 -17.07 -30.86 -70.03
CA GLU A 43 -16.16 -29.77 -69.75
C GLU A 43 -16.97 -28.58 -69.21
N THR A 44 -16.51 -27.96 -68.14
CA THR A 44 -17.14 -26.78 -67.51
C THR A 44 -16.67 -25.48 -68.16
N SER A 45 -17.26 -24.33 -67.80
CA SER A 45 -16.81 -23.00 -68.27
C SER A 45 -15.34 -22.72 -67.97
N ASP A 46 -14.85 -23.26 -66.85
CA ASP A 46 -13.48 -23.07 -66.37
C ASP A 46 -12.52 -24.14 -66.91
N HIS A 47 -12.90 -24.82 -68.01
CA HIS A 47 -12.12 -25.87 -68.67
C HIS A 47 -11.79 -27.10 -67.80
N ALA A 48 -12.57 -27.35 -66.74
CA ALA A 48 -12.42 -28.56 -65.95
C ALA A 48 -13.10 -29.73 -66.66
N ARG A 49 -12.32 -30.76 -66.99
CA ARG A 49 -12.81 -31.99 -67.63
C ARG A 49 -13.25 -32.99 -66.58
N LEU A 50 -14.52 -33.38 -66.62
CA LEU A 50 -15.12 -34.31 -65.67
C LEU A 50 -15.66 -35.55 -66.38
N SER A 51 -15.48 -36.70 -65.75
CA SER A 51 -16.09 -37.97 -66.12
C SER A 51 -17.30 -38.19 -65.22
N LEU A 52 -18.48 -38.22 -65.84
CA LEU A 52 -19.76 -38.46 -65.17
C LEU A 52 -20.20 -39.88 -65.43
N LYS A 53 -20.37 -40.68 -64.38
CA LYS A 53 -21.04 -41.97 -64.49
C LYS A 53 -22.51 -41.78 -64.14
N LEU A 54 -23.38 -41.90 -65.15
CA LEU A 54 -24.81 -41.68 -65.03
C LEU A 54 -25.56 -43.01 -65.14
N SER A 55 -26.65 -43.12 -64.39
CA SER A 55 -27.59 -44.23 -64.48
C SER A 55 -28.98 -43.69 -64.81
N TYR A 56 -29.57 -44.21 -65.86
CA TYR A 56 -30.87 -43.77 -66.36
C TYR A 56 -31.90 -44.86 -66.08
N ASN A 57 -32.96 -44.51 -65.35
CA ASN A 57 -34.10 -45.41 -65.13
C ASN A 57 -35.13 -45.16 -66.22
N TRP A 58 -35.50 -46.23 -66.93
CA TRP A 58 -36.38 -46.15 -68.07
C TRP A 58 -37.39 -47.29 -68.10
N HIS A 59 -38.55 -47.00 -68.68
CA HIS A 59 -39.54 -48.00 -69.06
C HIS A 59 -40.24 -47.53 -70.34
N PHE A 60 -40.83 -48.48 -71.06
CA PHE A 60 -41.74 -48.19 -72.16
C PHE A 60 -43.15 -48.10 -71.59
N GLU A 61 -43.87 -47.04 -71.94
CA GLU A 61 -45.28 -46.89 -71.61
C GLU A 61 -46.09 -47.01 -72.90
N ILE A 62 -46.77 -48.15 -73.06
CA ILE A 62 -47.61 -48.43 -74.22
C ILE A 62 -48.87 -49.18 -73.86
N ASP A 63 -49.95 -48.90 -74.60
CA ASP A 63 -51.13 -49.73 -74.58
C ASP A 63 -50.91 -50.95 -75.47
N ARG A 64 -50.78 -52.12 -74.85
CA ARG A 64 -50.53 -53.41 -75.52
C ARG A 64 -51.63 -53.79 -76.53
N LYS A 65 -52.79 -53.14 -76.47
CA LYS A 65 -53.91 -53.39 -77.39
C LYS A 65 -53.81 -52.61 -78.70
N ASN A 66 -52.97 -51.58 -78.76
CA ASN A 66 -52.82 -50.75 -79.94
C ASN A 66 -51.62 -51.21 -80.79
N GLN A 67 -51.92 -51.78 -81.96
CA GLN A 67 -50.92 -52.34 -82.87
C GLN A 67 -49.99 -51.28 -83.48
N GLU A 68 -50.45 -50.04 -83.64
CA GLU A 68 -49.63 -48.94 -84.15
C GLU A 68 -48.58 -48.50 -83.12
N GLN A 69 -48.96 -48.41 -81.84
CA GLN A 69 -48.02 -48.10 -80.75
C GLN A 69 -47.02 -49.23 -80.53
N ALA A 70 -47.43 -50.48 -80.72
CA ALA A 70 -46.54 -51.64 -80.64
C ALA A 70 -45.49 -51.62 -81.77
N ALA A 71 -45.86 -51.21 -82.99
CA ALA A 71 -44.90 -51.02 -84.09
C ALA A 71 -43.94 -49.85 -83.82
N ALA A 72 -44.44 -48.77 -83.20
CA ALA A 72 -43.63 -47.59 -82.88
C ALA A 72 -42.45 -47.89 -81.95
N LEU A 73 -42.52 -48.92 -81.10
CA LEU A 73 -41.38 -49.33 -80.26
C LEU A 73 -40.14 -49.70 -81.05
N PHE A 74 -40.34 -50.30 -82.23
CA PHE A 74 -39.26 -50.79 -83.09
C PHE A 74 -38.80 -49.74 -84.11
N SER A 75 -39.39 -48.54 -84.10
CA SER A 75 -38.98 -47.42 -84.96
C SER A 75 -37.52 -47.00 -84.77
N VAL A 76 -36.98 -47.22 -83.55
CA VAL A 76 -35.61 -46.87 -83.19
C VAL A 76 -34.80 -48.16 -83.04
N PRO A 77 -33.89 -48.48 -83.99
CA PRO A 77 -33.13 -49.74 -83.97
C PRO A 77 -32.23 -49.91 -82.74
N ASP A 78 -31.64 -48.81 -82.25
CA ASP A 78 -30.83 -48.76 -81.04
C ASP A 78 -31.35 -47.67 -80.09
N PHE A 79 -32.45 -47.96 -79.40
CA PHE A 79 -33.02 -47.01 -78.46
C PHE A 79 -32.06 -46.63 -77.33
N ILE A 80 -31.21 -47.59 -76.87
CA ILE A 80 -30.24 -47.36 -75.78
C ILE A 80 -29.18 -46.35 -76.19
N GLY A 81 -28.59 -46.54 -77.38
CA GLY A 81 -27.61 -45.61 -77.92
C GLY A 81 -28.21 -44.23 -78.16
N ASP A 82 -29.42 -44.16 -78.72
CA ASP A 82 -30.07 -42.89 -79.06
C ASP A 82 -30.41 -42.06 -77.81
N PHE A 83 -31.04 -42.67 -76.79
CA PHE A 83 -31.35 -41.92 -75.58
C PHE A 83 -30.09 -41.50 -74.81
N CYS A 84 -29.08 -42.39 -74.68
CA CYS A 84 -27.82 -42.05 -74.02
C CYS A 84 -27.13 -40.89 -74.73
N LYS A 85 -27.10 -40.89 -76.07
CA LYS A 85 -26.51 -39.83 -76.88
C LYS A 85 -27.26 -38.51 -76.72
N ALA A 86 -28.59 -38.52 -76.72
CA ALA A 86 -29.42 -37.34 -76.53
C ALA A 86 -29.22 -36.71 -75.14
N ILE A 87 -29.22 -37.53 -74.09
CA ILE A 87 -28.97 -37.07 -72.71
C ILE A 87 -27.54 -36.54 -72.57
N ALA A 88 -26.55 -37.27 -73.05
CA ALA A 88 -25.15 -36.86 -73.00
C ALA A 88 -24.93 -35.49 -73.69
N SER A 89 -25.66 -35.22 -74.78
CA SER A 89 -25.59 -33.92 -75.46
C SER A 89 -26.19 -32.79 -74.62
N ARG A 90 -27.34 -33.03 -73.97
CA ARG A 90 -27.99 -32.04 -73.08
C ARG A 90 -27.15 -31.74 -71.85
N VAL A 91 -26.63 -32.79 -71.21
CA VAL A 91 -25.75 -32.65 -70.04
C VAL A 91 -24.48 -31.90 -70.41
N ARG A 92 -23.83 -32.23 -71.53
CA ARG A 92 -22.65 -31.49 -72.01
C ARG A 92 -22.94 -30.00 -72.22
N GLY A 93 -24.07 -29.68 -72.85
CA GLY A 93 -24.46 -28.28 -73.09
C GLY A 93 -24.71 -27.48 -71.80
N ALA A 94 -25.38 -28.10 -70.82
CA ALA A 94 -25.66 -27.44 -69.55
C ALA A 94 -24.40 -27.24 -68.70
N VAL A 95 -23.53 -28.26 -68.62
CA VAL A 95 -22.30 -28.19 -67.82
C VAL A 95 -21.31 -27.18 -68.38
N ALA A 96 -21.23 -27.03 -69.70
CA ALA A 96 -20.35 -26.05 -70.34
C ALA A 96 -20.64 -24.59 -69.94
N SER A 97 -21.88 -24.30 -69.49
CA SER A 97 -22.30 -22.96 -69.05
C SER A 97 -22.01 -22.66 -67.58
N GLN A 98 -21.54 -23.65 -66.80
CA GLN A 98 -21.40 -23.57 -65.35
C GLN A 98 -19.93 -23.69 -64.93
N SER A 99 -19.58 -23.02 -63.83
CA SER A 99 -18.25 -23.16 -63.21
C SER A 99 -18.11 -24.52 -62.51
N PHE A 100 -16.87 -24.97 -62.32
CA PHE A 100 -16.61 -26.27 -61.70
C PHE A 100 -17.15 -26.36 -60.26
N ASP A 101 -16.91 -25.33 -59.43
CA ASP A 101 -17.36 -25.32 -58.02
C ASP A 101 -18.90 -25.30 -57.91
N HIS A 102 -19.56 -24.52 -58.77
CA HIS A 102 -21.02 -24.47 -58.81
C HIS A 102 -21.59 -25.82 -59.25
N PHE A 103 -21.02 -26.43 -60.29
CA PHE A 103 -21.43 -27.76 -60.73
C PHE A 103 -21.16 -28.85 -59.68
N HIS A 104 -20.03 -28.79 -58.96
CA HIS A 104 -19.73 -29.76 -57.90
C HIS A 104 -20.76 -29.70 -56.75
N LYS A 105 -21.20 -28.50 -56.36
CA LYS A 105 -22.21 -28.28 -55.30
C LYS A 105 -23.63 -28.64 -55.74
N TYR A 106 -24.00 -28.35 -56.99
CA TYR A 106 -25.37 -28.46 -57.49
C TYR A 106 -25.54 -29.47 -58.65
N SER A 107 -24.65 -30.45 -58.75
CA SER A 107 -24.58 -31.42 -59.85
C SER A 107 -25.90 -32.14 -60.11
N ALA A 108 -26.56 -32.60 -59.04
CA ALA A 108 -27.84 -33.32 -59.12
C ALA A 108 -28.96 -32.46 -59.73
N ASP A 109 -29.12 -31.22 -59.27
CA ASP A 109 -30.17 -30.34 -59.75
C ASP A 109 -29.92 -29.87 -61.19
N LEU A 110 -28.67 -29.50 -61.49
CA LEU A 110 -28.27 -29.05 -62.84
C LEU A 110 -28.49 -30.14 -63.89
N ILE A 111 -28.11 -31.39 -63.61
CA ILE A 111 -28.28 -32.50 -64.55
C ILE A 111 -29.76 -32.82 -64.75
N ARG A 112 -30.55 -32.87 -63.67
CA ARG A 112 -31.99 -33.13 -63.77
C ARG A 112 -32.70 -32.04 -64.57
N LYS A 113 -32.40 -30.77 -64.28
CA LYS A 113 -32.95 -29.62 -65.01
C LYS A 113 -32.55 -29.63 -66.49
N ALA A 114 -31.30 -30.01 -66.80
CA ALA A 114 -30.82 -30.10 -68.18
C ALA A 114 -31.53 -31.18 -69.01
N VAL A 115 -31.85 -32.32 -68.39
CA VAL A 115 -32.43 -33.45 -69.11
C VAL A 115 -33.95 -33.35 -69.20
N PHE A 116 -34.62 -33.15 -68.06
CA PHE A 116 -36.08 -33.08 -68.00
C PHE A 116 -36.64 -31.73 -68.49
N GLY A 117 -35.84 -30.68 -68.43
CA GLY A 117 -36.30 -29.31 -68.68
C GLY A 117 -37.09 -28.75 -67.51
N ALA A 118 -37.44 -27.47 -67.63
CA ALA A 118 -38.32 -26.78 -66.68
C ALA A 118 -39.74 -26.69 -67.25
N ASP A 119 -40.73 -26.81 -66.38
CA ASP A 119 -42.12 -26.44 -66.65
C ASP A 119 -42.31 -24.93 -66.74
N GLU A 120 -43.47 -24.47 -67.21
CA GLU A 120 -43.83 -23.04 -67.32
C GLU A 120 -43.80 -22.31 -65.96
N LYS A 121 -43.73 -23.05 -64.84
CA LYS A 121 -43.58 -22.55 -63.47
C LYS A 121 -42.14 -22.61 -62.91
N GLY A 122 -41.17 -23.07 -63.71
CA GLY A 122 -39.76 -23.17 -63.32
C GLY A 122 -39.37 -24.44 -62.55
N GLU A 123 -40.32 -25.35 -62.29
CA GLU A 123 -40.06 -26.65 -61.65
C GLU A 123 -39.55 -27.69 -62.66
N VAL A 124 -38.70 -28.60 -62.22
CA VAL A 124 -38.09 -29.63 -63.09
C VAL A 124 -39.13 -30.71 -63.39
N LYS A 125 -39.35 -31.01 -64.68
CA LYS A 125 -40.26 -32.10 -65.09
C LYS A 125 -39.80 -33.44 -64.50
N ASN A 126 -40.75 -34.30 -64.17
CA ASN A 126 -40.45 -35.61 -63.56
C ASN A 126 -40.14 -36.72 -64.57
N GLN A 127 -40.46 -36.52 -65.86
CA GLN A 127 -40.27 -37.54 -66.88
C GLN A 127 -39.83 -36.92 -68.20
N PHE A 128 -38.94 -37.61 -68.91
CA PHE A 128 -38.56 -37.27 -70.26
C PHE A 128 -39.06 -38.35 -71.22
N VAL A 129 -39.90 -37.94 -72.17
CA VAL A 129 -40.59 -38.85 -73.10
C VAL A 129 -40.01 -38.71 -74.50
N PHE A 130 -39.53 -39.82 -75.05
CA PHE A 130 -39.19 -39.91 -76.47
C PHE A 130 -40.45 -40.24 -77.27
N LYS A 131 -40.92 -39.27 -78.06
CA LYS A 131 -42.14 -39.41 -78.87
C LYS A 131 -42.05 -40.49 -79.96
N ALA A 132 -40.84 -40.85 -80.39
CA ALA A 132 -40.63 -41.78 -81.50
C ALA A 132 -40.89 -43.25 -81.14
N ASN A 133 -40.67 -43.64 -79.88
CA ASN A 133 -40.76 -45.03 -79.41
C ASN A 133 -41.46 -45.18 -78.06
N SER A 134 -42.09 -44.10 -77.54
CA SER A 134 -42.73 -44.05 -76.22
C SER A 134 -41.84 -44.54 -75.08
N LEU A 135 -40.54 -44.20 -75.13
CA LEU A 135 -39.60 -44.45 -74.03
C LEU A 135 -39.73 -43.33 -73.00
N HIS A 136 -40.02 -43.71 -71.76
CA HIS A 136 -40.09 -42.81 -70.61
C HIS A 136 -38.85 -42.98 -69.75
N ILE A 137 -38.10 -41.89 -69.57
CA ILE A 137 -37.06 -41.81 -68.55
C ILE A 137 -37.68 -41.21 -67.31
N THR A 138 -37.63 -41.95 -66.21
CA THR A 138 -38.27 -41.57 -64.94
C THR A 138 -37.30 -40.93 -63.98
N ASN A 139 -36.03 -41.34 -63.99
CA ASN A 139 -35.02 -40.80 -63.10
C ASN A 139 -33.61 -40.90 -63.69
N ILE A 140 -32.73 -40.01 -63.23
CA ILE A 140 -31.32 -39.96 -63.60
C ILE A 140 -30.50 -39.86 -62.32
N ASP A 141 -29.76 -40.92 -62.04
CA ASP A 141 -28.90 -41.02 -60.87
C ASP A 141 -27.45 -40.80 -61.27
N ILE A 142 -26.78 -39.87 -60.59
CA ILE A 142 -25.35 -39.61 -60.77
C ILE A 142 -24.59 -40.54 -59.83
N GLN A 143 -23.89 -41.53 -60.38
CA GLN A 143 -23.13 -42.51 -59.59
C GLN A 143 -21.78 -41.96 -59.16
N SER A 144 -21.10 -41.25 -60.05
CA SER A 144 -19.82 -40.61 -59.73
C SER A 144 -19.57 -39.40 -60.62
N VAL A 145 -18.88 -38.41 -60.05
CA VAL A 145 -18.35 -37.23 -60.74
C VAL A 145 -16.87 -37.17 -60.42
N GLU A 146 -16.03 -37.46 -61.41
CA GLU A 146 -14.58 -37.49 -61.20
C GLU A 146 -13.86 -36.56 -62.17
N PRO A 147 -12.96 -35.69 -61.69
CA PRO A 147 -12.04 -34.99 -62.57
C PRO A 147 -11.17 -35.98 -63.35
N VAL A 148 -11.06 -35.74 -64.65
CA VAL A 148 -10.22 -36.53 -65.56
C VAL A 148 -8.75 -36.13 -65.40
N ASP A 149 -8.48 -34.86 -65.11
CA ASP A 149 -7.12 -34.36 -64.88
C ASP A 149 -6.66 -34.63 -63.44
N GLN A 150 -5.51 -35.29 -63.33
CA GLN A 150 -4.84 -35.55 -62.06
C GLN A 150 -4.52 -34.24 -61.33
N ARG A 151 -4.13 -33.18 -62.04
CA ARG A 151 -3.80 -31.88 -61.43
C ARG A 151 -5.01 -31.27 -60.71
N THR A 152 -6.20 -31.38 -61.29
CA THR A 152 -7.44 -30.90 -60.68
C THR A 152 -7.79 -31.73 -59.44
N ARG A 153 -7.58 -33.05 -59.49
CA ARG A 153 -7.78 -33.95 -58.33
C ARG A 153 -6.85 -33.58 -57.17
N ASP A 154 -5.57 -33.36 -57.44
CA ASP A 154 -4.58 -32.98 -56.43
C ASP A 154 -4.89 -31.58 -55.85
N ALA A 155 -5.35 -30.64 -56.68
CA ALA A 155 -5.75 -29.30 -56.25
C ALA A 155 -6.97 -29.34 -55.31
N LEU A 156 -7.97 -30.18 -55.63
CA LEU A 156 -9.12 -30.41 -54.76
C LEU A 156 -8.71 -31.02 -53.42
N GLN A 157 -7.80 -32.01 -53.44
CA GLN A 157 -7.30 -32.63 -52.22
C GLN A 157 -6.57 -31.62 -51.32
N LYS A 158 -5.73 -30.75 -51.91
CA LYS A 158 -5.09 -29.65 -51.18
C LYS A 158 -6.10 -28.66 -50.61
N SER A 159 -7.15 -28.34 -51.37
CA SER A 159 -8.23 -27.46 -50.89
C SER A 159 -8.94 -28.05 -49.67
N VAL A 160 -9.26 -29.34 -49.67
CA VAL A 160 -9.85 -30.03 -48.52
C VAL A 160 -8.91 -30.02 -47.32
N GLN A 161 -7.62 -30.30 -47.53
CA GLN A 161 -6.62 -30.24 -46.47
C GLN A 161 -6.53 -28.84 -45.84
N LEU A 162 -6.49 -27.79 -46.67
CA LEU A 162 -6.48 -26.40 -46.21
C LEU A 162 -7.76 -26.05 -45.45
N ALA A 163 -8.93 -26.53 -45.91
CA ALA A 163 -10.19 -26.30 -45.21
C ALA A 163 -10.17 -26.92 -43.80
N ILE A 164 -9.67 -28.16 -43.67
CA ILE A 164 -9.50 -28.80 -42.36
C ILE A 164 -8.52 -27.99 -41.51
N GLU A 165 -7.38 -27.59 -42.05
CA GLU A 165 -6.39 -26.79 -41.33
C GLU A 165 -6.97 -25.46 -40.83
N ILE A 166 -7.75 -24.76 -41.66
CA ILE A 166 -8.42 -23.52 -41.29
C ILE A 166 -9.41 -23.77 -40.16
N THR A 167 -10.22 -24.83 -40.24
CA THR A 167 -11.18 -25.15 -39.16
C THR A 167 -10.46 -25.51 -37.86
N THR A 168 -9.37 -26.26 -37.91
CA THR A 168 -8.55 -26.60 -36.74
C THR A 168 -7.91 -25.36 -36.13
N LYS A 169 -7.28 -24.51 -36.95
CA LYS A 169 -6.69 -23.24 -36.48
C LYS A 169 -7.72 -22.29 -35.89
N SER A 170 -8.92 -22.23 -36.49
CA SER A 170 -10.02 -21.43 -35.96
C SER A 170 -10.50 -21.94 -34.60
N GLN A 171 -10.66 -23.26 -34.44
CA GLN A 171 -11.02 -23.87 -33.15
C GLN A 171 -9.92 -23.67 -32.10
N GLU A 172 -8.65 -23.84 -32.48
CA GLU A 172 -7.51 -23.62 -31.59
C GLU A 172 -7.44 -22.15 -31.12
N ALA A 173 -7.58 -21.19 -32.04
CA ALA A 173 -7.59 -19.77 -31.72
C ALA A 173 -8.76 -19.42 -30.77
N ALA A 174 -9.95 -19.96 -31.01
CA ALA A 174 -11.10 -19.76 -30.13
C ALA A 174 -10.83 -20.31 -28.72
N ALA A 175 -10.26 -21.52 -28.61
CA ALA A 175 -9.90 -22.12 -27.33
C ALA A 175 -8.83 -21.32 -26.58
N ARG A 176 -7.80 -20.81 -27.29
CA ARG A 176 -6.77 -19.94 -26.71
C ARG A 176 -7.37 -18.64 -26.18
N HIS A 177 -8.20 -17.95 -26.97
CA HIS A 177 -8.85 -16.73 -26.53
C HIS A 177 -9.78 -16.94 -25.33
N GLU A 178 -10.48 -18.08 -25.27
CA GLU A 178 -11.30 -18.40 -24.10
C GLU A 178 -10.45 -18.67 -22.86
N ALA A 179 -9.31 -19.33 -23.01
CA ALA A 179 -8.35 -19.54 -21.92
C ALA A 179 -7.77 -18.20 -21.42
N GLU A 180 -7.33 -17.31 -22.33
CA GLU A 180 -6.83 -15.97 -22.00
C GLU A 180 -7.89 -15.14 -21.27
N ARG A 181 -9.15 -15.18 -21.73
CA ARG A 181 -10.25 -14.49 -21.06
C ARG A 181 -10.45 -14.99 -19.62
N ARG A 182 -10.46 -16.31 -19.42
CA ARG A 182 -10.59 -16.90 -18.07
C ARG A 182 -9.40 -16.54 -17.19
N GLU A 183 -8.19 -16.51 -17.73
CA GLU A 183 -6.99 -16.11 -16.99
C GLU A 183 -7.08 -14.64 -16.57
N GLN A 184 -7.52 -13.75 -17.47
CA GLN A 184 -7.69 -12.34 -17.18
C GLN A 184 -8.77 -12.09 -16.12
N GLU A 185 -9.89 -12.82 -16.18
CA GLU A 185 -10.93 -12.78 -15.15
C GLU A 185 -10.40 -13.25 -13.80
N ALA A 186 -9.59 -14.33 -13.76
CA ALA A 186 -8.97 -14.83 -12.54
C ALA A 186 -7.97 -13.82 -11.95
N LYS A 187 -7.14 -13.20 -12.79
CA LYS A 187 -6.22 -12.13 -12.37
C LYS A 187 -6.96 -10.93 -11.80
N GLY A 188 -8.01 -10.46 -12.48
CA GLY A 188 -8.83 -9.35 -12.00
C GLY A 188 -9.52 -9.64 -10.67
N ARG A 189 -9.99 -10.89 -10.46
CA ARG A 189 -10.55 -11.32 -9.17
C ARG A 189 -9.48 -11.35 -8.07
N LEU A 190 -8.29 -11.87 -8.36
CA LEU A 190 -7.18 -11.95 -7.41
C LEU A 190 -6.68 -10.56 -7.02
N GLU A 191 -6.54 -9.63 -7.97
CA GLU A 191 -6.18 -8.24 -7.67
C GLU A 191 -7.22 -7.56 -6.80
N ARG A 192 -8.51 -7.76 -7.09
CA ARG A 192 -9.58 -7.22 -6.26
C ARG A 192 -9.55 -7.78 -4.84
N GLN A 193 -9.37 -9.10 -4.70
CA GLN A 193 -9.24 -9.73 -3.40
C GLN A 193 -8.03 -9.18 -2.62
N LYS A 194 -6.89 -8.98 -3.30
CA LYS A 194 -5.70 -8.40 -2.69
C LYS A 194 -5.94 -6.97 -2.18
N ILE A 195 -6.66 -6.15 -2.95
CA ILE A 195 -7.03 -4.79 -2.55
C ILE A 195 -7.97 -4.83 -1.33
N ASP A 196 -8.93 -5.75 -1.30
CA ASP A 196 -9.86 -5.91 -0.18
C ASP A 196 -9.11 -6.34 1.10
N ASP A 197 -8.19 -7.31 0.98
CA ASP A 197 -7.33 -7.77 2.07
C ASP A 197 -6.42 -6.64 2.59
N GLU A 198 -5.78 -5.87 1.69
CA GLU A 198 -4.96 -4.71 2.06
C GLU A 198 -5.79 -3.63 2.74
N ALA A 199 -7.02 -3.39 2.28
CA ALA A 199 -7.92 -2.42 2.89
C ALA A 199 -8.36 -2.86 4.31
N GLU A 200 -8.60 -4.15 4.54
CA GLU A 200 -8.93 -4.69 5.86
C GLU A 200 -7.73 -4.65 6.82
N ALA A 201 -6.53 -4.96 6.30
CA ALA A 201 -5.28 -4.82 7.03
C ALA A 201 -5.04 -3.36 7.45
N GLU A 202 -5.24 -2.39 6.56
CA GLU A 202 -5.09 -0.96 6.87
C GLU A 202 -6.15 -0.45 7.86
N LYS A 203 -7.39 -0.95 7.82
CA LYS A 203 -8.40 -0.65 8.86
C LYS A 203 -7.92 -1.11 10.24
N SER A 204 -7.42 -2.33 10.33
CA SER A 204 -6.89 -2.90 11.57
C SER A 204 -5.65 -2.14 12.05
N ARG A 205 -4.76 -1.77 11.12
CA ARG A 205 -3.57 -0.96 11.39
C ARG A 205 -3.91 0.42 11.94
N LYS A 206 -4.93 1.08 11.39
CA LYS A 206 -5.44 2.36 11.91
C LYS A 206 -5.92 2.24 13.35
N GLN A 207 -6.65 1.18 13.69
CA GLN A 207 -7.09 0.93 15.07
C GLN A 207 -5.91 0.70 16.01
N LEU A 208 -4.93 -0.09 15.58
CA LEU A 208 -3.70 -0.33 16.36
C LEU A 208 -2.93 0.99 16.59
N LEU A 209 -2.76 1.80 15.55
CA LEU A 209 -2.09 3.10 15.65
C LEU A 209 -2.84 4.06 16.58
N HIS A 210 -4.17 4.07 16.53
CA HIS A 210 -4.97 4.85 17.46
C HIS A 210 -4.74 4.38 18.89
N LEU A 211 -4.75 3.07 19.14
CA LEU A 211 -4.55 2.53 20.48
C LEU A 211 -3.13 2.81 20.99
N GLN A 212 -2.12 2.69 20.13
CA GLN A 212 -0.74 3.07 20.44
C GLN A 212 -0.61 4.55 20.77
N ALA A 213 -1.25 5.44 20.01
CA ALA A 213 -1.24 6.87 20.28
C ALA A 213 -1.91 7.19 21.63
N THR A 214 -3.04 6.55 21.95
CA THR A 214 -3.69 6.71 23.26
C THR A 214 -2.83 6.17 24.40
N SER A 215 -2.19 5.01 24.22
CA SER A 215 -1.30 4.43 25.23
C SER A 215 -0.07 5.31 25.45
N ALA A 216 0.54 5.83 24.38
CA ALA A 216 1.68 6.74 24.47
C ALA A 216 1.29 8.07 25.15
N ALA A 217 0.08 8.58 24.90
CA ALA A 217 -0.42 9.76 25.60
C ALA A 217 -0.64 9.50 27.10
N VAL A 218 -1.22 8.35 27.46
CA VAL A 218 -1.40 7.94 28.87
C VAL A 218 -0.04 7.71 29.55
N GLU A 219 0.91 7.08 28.87
CA GLU A 219 2.27 6.85 29.38
C GLU A 219 3.02 8.17 29.59
N SER A 220 2.97 9.09 28.62
CA SER A 220 3.61 10.40 28.73
C SER A 220 2.99 11.26 29.83
N THR A 221 1.65 11.30 29.93
CA THR A 221 0.97 12.02 31.01
C THR A 221 1.18 11.36 32.37
N GLY A 222 1.25 10.02 32.40
CA GLY A 222 1.54 9.23 33.59
C GLY A 222 2.94 9.48 34.13
N THR A 223 3.96 9.44 33.26
CA THR A 223 5.35 9.75 33.63
C THR A 223 5.51 11.20 34.09
N ALA A 224 4.96 12.16 33.35
CA ALA A 224 5.00 13.57 33.74
C ALA A 224 4.27 13.84 35.06
N SER A 225 3.09 13.24 35.29
CA SER A 225 2.34 13.40 36.54
C SER A 225 3.04 12.72 37.72
N ALA A 226 3.57 11.50 37.51
CA ALA A 226 4.33 10.78 38.52
C ALA A 226 5.59 11.55 38.92
N GLU A 227 6.34 12.08 37.95
CA GLU A 227 7.53 12.87 38.20
C GLU A 227 7.21 14.20 38.89
N ALA A 228 6.16 14.90 38.44
CA ALA A 228 5.71 16.14 39.08
C ALA A 228 5.27 15.90 40.54
N LYS A 229 4.51 14.83 40.81
CA LYS A 229 4.12 14.43 42.16
C LYS A 229 5.34 14.04 43.02
N ALA A 230 6.27 13.27 42.47
CA ALA A 230 7.49 12.89 43.17
C ALA A 230 8.35 14.10 43.54
N ARG A 231 8.55 15.05 42.61
CA ARG A 231 9.27 16.30 42.88
C ARG A 231 8.54 17.17 43.91
N ALA A 232 7.21 17.29 43.81
CA ALA A 232 6.42 18.06 44.77
C ALA A 232 6.51 17.46 46.18
N GLU A 233 6.40 16.13 46.32
CA GLU A 233 6.51 15.46 47.61
C GLU A 233 7.94 15.56 48.17
N ALA A 234 8.97 15.39 47.32
CA ALA A 234 10.36 15.59 47.73
C ALA A 234 10.61 17.01 48.24
N ALA A 235 10.13 18.04 47.52
CA ALA A 235 10.25 19.44 47.93
C ALA A 235 9.47 19.72 49.23
N LYS A 236 8.31 19.08 49.43
CA LYS A 236 7.54 19.18 50.66
C LYS A 236 8.30 18.59 51.85
N ILE A 237 8.85 17.38 51.71
CA ILE A 237 9.67 16.72 52.74
C ILE A 237 10.90 17.58 53.06
N GLU A 238 11.58 18.10 52.03
CA GLU A 238 12.74 18.98 52.22
C GLU A 238 12.34 20.28 52.94
N GLY A 239 11.21 20.87 52.59
CA GLY A 239 10.65 22.05 53.27
C GLY A 239 10.37 21.78 54.75
N GLU A 240 9.68 20.67 55.06
CA GLU A 240 9.39 20.25 56.44
C GLU A 240 10.68 19.93 57.23
N ALA A 241 11.65 19.26 56.60
CA ALA A 241 12.96 18.97 57.18
C ALA A 241 13.76 20.26 57.46
N ASN A 242 13.72 21.24 56.56
CA ASN A 242 14.39 22.53 56.73
C ASN A 242 13.76 23.34 57.87
N VAL A 243 12.42 23.37 57.97
CA VAL A 243 11.73 24.04 59.08
C VAL A 243 12.07 23.39 60.42
N THR A 244 12.04 22.05 60.49
CA THR A 244 12.40 21.32 61.71
C THR A 244 13.87 21.51 62.06
N GLN A 245 14.79 21.49 61.09
CA GLN A 245 16.21 21.77 61.30
C GLN A 245 16.43 23.21 61.77
N ALA A 246 15.77 24.19 61.18
CA ALA A 246 15.85 25.59 61.58
C ALA A 246 15.34 25.78 63.02
N ARG A 247 14.24 25.12 63.40
CA ARG A 247 13.72 25.14 64.78
C ARG A 247 14.74 24.55 65.76
N LEU A 248 15.27 23.35 65.47
CA LEU A 248 16.27 22.71 66.33
C LEU A 248 17.56 23.53 66.44
N LYS A 249 18.01 24.16 65.35
CA LYS A 249 19.14 25.09 65.36
C LYS A 249 18.86 26.33 66.22
N ALA A 250 17.67 26.90 66.11
CA ALA A 250 17.26 28.04 66.94
C ALA A 250 17.21 27.68 68.42
N GLU A 251 16.63 26.53 68.78
CA GLU A 251 16.60 26.02 70.17
C GLU A 251 18.02 25.74 70.70
N ALA A 252 18.87 25.11 69.88
CA ALA A 252 20.27 24.86 70.25
C ALA A 252 21.05 26.17 70.43
N GLN A 253 20.85 27.15 69.55
CA GLN A 253 21.48 28.46 69.64
C GLN A 253 20.98 29.22 70.89
N GLN A 254 19.67 29.23 71.14
CA GLN A 254 19.09 29.85 72.34
C GLN A 254 19.67 29.22 73.60
N THR A 255 19.80 27.90 73.64
CA THR A 255 20.42 27.18 74.77
C THR A 255 21.88 27.57 74.94
N LYS A 256 22.67 27.59 73.87
CA LYS A 256 24.08 28.03 73.89
C LYS A 256 24.22 29.46 74.39
N THR A 257 23.42 30.39 73.85
CA THR A 257 23.43 31.79 74.24
C THR A 257 23.01 31.94 75.71
N ASN A 258 22.01 31.20 76.19
CA ASN A 258 21.61 31.21 77.59
C ASN A 258 22.74 30.71 78.51
N VAL A 259 23.45 29.64 78.13
CA VAL A 259 24.60 29.13 78.89
C VAL A 259 25.74 30.15 78.87
N GLN A 260 26.07 30.74 77.72
CA GLN A 260 27.09 31.79 77.62
C GLN A 260 26.74 33.01 78.47
N LEU A 261 25.49 33.46 78.46
CA LEU A 261 25.02 34.56 79.31
C LEU A 261 25.20 34.23 80.79
N LYS A 262 24.89 32.99 81.21
CA LYS A 262 25.13 32.55 82.59
C LYS A 262 26.60 32.60 82.97
N ILE A 263 27.48 32.06 82.11
CA ILE A 263 28.94 32.11 82.34
C ILE A 263 29.41 33.56 82.44
N LEU A 264 29.05 34.40 81.48
CA LEU A 264 29.43 35.82 81.47
C LEU A 264 28.91 36.56 82.70
N SER A 265 27.66 36.29 83.12
CA SER A 265 27.10 36.92 84.32
C SER A 265 27.86 36.52 85.59
N ALA A 266 28.27 35.25 85.70
CA ALA A 266 29.05 34.75 86.83
C ALA A 266 30.48 35.32 86.82
N GLU A 267 31.11 35.42 85.65
CA GLU A 267 32.41 36.08 85.47
C GLU A 267 32.33 37.56 85.88
N GLN A 268 31.35 38.30 85.37
CA GLN A 268 31.15 39.71 85.72
C GLN A 268 30.84 39.89 87.22
N GLU A 269 30.05 39.02 87.82
CA GLU A 269 29.78 39.06 89.26
C GLU A 269 31.07 38.84 90.06
N SER A 270 31.89 37.87 89.67
CA SER A 270 33.21 37.63 90.28
C SER A 270 34.16 38.82 90.12
N GLU A 271 34.16 39.46 88.94
CA GLU A 271 34.99 40.63 88.65
C GLU A 271 34.55 41.85 89.47
N ILE A 272 33.24 42.05 89.62
CA ILE A 272 32.68 43.10 90.48
C ILE A 272 33.09 42.86 91.94
N VAL A 273 33.01 41.63 92.45
CA VAL A 273 33.44 41.29 93.82
C VAL A 273 34.94 41.56 94.00
N TYR A 274 35.76 41.13 93.04
CA TYR A 274 37.20 41.40 93.05
C TYR A 274 37.50 42.89 93.05
N LYS A 275 36.89 43.66 92.13
CA LYS A 275 37.05 45.13 92.04
C LYS A 275 36.59 45.84 93.31
N LYS A 276 35.47 45.44 93.91
CA LYS A 276 35.01 45.98 95.20
C LYS A 276 36.03 45.71 96.31
N ALA A 277 36.55 44.49 96.40
CA ALA A 277 37.56 44.12 97.38
C ALA A 277 38.87 44.90 97.17
N TRP A 278 39.30 45.03 95.92
CA TRP A 278 40.50 45.79 95.53
C TRP A 278 40.35 47.28 95.86
N ASN A 279 39.24 47.91 95.47
CA ASN A 279 38.93 49.30 95.82
C ASN A 279 38.89 49.49 97.35
N THR A 280 38.33 48.54 98.09
CA THR A 280 38.30 48.61 99.57
C THR A 280 39.72 48.54 100.15
N LEU A 281 40.58 47.68 99.59
CA LEU A 281 41.98 47.57 99.99
C LEU A 281 42.76 48.84 99.64
N GLU A 282 42.50 49.44 98.48
CA GLU A 282 43.15 50.67 98.04
C GLU A 282 42.74 51.86 98.91
N VAL A 283 41.45 51.97 99.25
CA VAL A 283 40.95 52.96 100.22
C VAL A 283 41.63 52.74 101.58
N LYS A 284 41.71 51.51 102.08
CA LYS A 284 42.41 51.21 103.35
C LYS A 284 43.88 51.63 103.31
N LYS A 285 44.59 51.26 102.26
CA LYS A 285 45.99 51.63 102.05
C LYS A 285 46.16 53.16 102.01
N ALA A 286 45.29 53.86 101.30
CA ALA A 286 45.30 55.32 101.23
C ALA A 286 45.01 55.96 102.59
N THR A 287 44.03 55.44 103.36
CA THR A 287 43.74 55.94 104.71
C THR A 287 44.89 55.67 105.69
N GLU A 288 45.52 54.50 105.64
CA GLU A 288 46.65 54.18 106.51
C GLU A 288 47.88 55.02 106.16
N LEU A 289 48.17 55.23 104.87
CA LEU A 289 49.22 56.13 104.44
C LEU A 289 48.93 57.58 104.86
N ALA A 290 47.70 58.05 104.70
CA ALA A 290 47.27 59.37 105.16
C ALA A 290 47.38 59.52 106.68
N ASP A 291 47.03 58.48 107.46
CA ASP A 291 47.19 58.46 108.92
C ASP A 291 48.67 58.47 109.34
N VAL A 292 49.53 57.74 108.63
CA VAL A 292 50.99 57.76 108.86
C VAL A 292 51.56 59.13 108.52
N GLU A 293 51.15 59.73 107.40
CA GLU A 293 51.54 61.09 107.03
C GLU A 293 51.02 62.13 108.03
N ALA A 294 49.77 62.00 108.48
CA ALA A 294 49.20 62.87 109.51
C ALA A 294 49.93 62.73 110.84
N LYS A 295 50.30 61.51 111.27
CA LYS A 295 51.13 61.27 112.47
C LYS A 295 52.55 61.83 112.30
N LYS A 296 53.17 61.62 111.14
CA LYS A 296 54.50 62.18 110.83
C LYS A 296 54.45 63.71 110.83
N PHE A 297 53.47 64.31 110.18
CA PHE A 297 53.26 65.76 110.15
C PHE A 297 52.98 66.30 111.55
N LYS A 298 52.13 65.63 112.33
CA LYS A 298 51.90 65.97 113.75
C LYS A 298 53.19 65.93 114.56
N SER A 299 54.01 64.89 114.41
CA SER A 299 55.30 64.80 115.11
C SER A 299 56.29 65.91 114.69
N ILE A 300 56.28 66.31 113.40
CA ILE A 300 57.07 67.44 112.91
C ILE A 300 56.56 68.75 113.52
N VAL A 301 55.25 68.96 113.56
CA VAL A 301 54.62 70.16 114.13
C VAL A 301 54.85 70.26 115.64
N ASP A 302 54.70 69.15 116.37
CA ASP A 302 54.93 69.09 117.82
C ASP A 302 56.41 69.34 118.17
N ALA A 303 57.35 68.83 117.35
CA ALA A 303 58.78 69.09 117.54
C ALA A 303 59.20 70.55 117.26
N VAL A 304 58.50 71.25 116.36
CA VAL A 304 58.76 72.67 116.07
C VAL A 304 58.08 73.59 117.08
N GLY A 305 56.94 73.17 117.65
CA GLY A 305 56.21 73.89 118.70
C GLY A 305 55.33 75.03 118.18
N ALA A 306 54.10 75.11 118.67
CA ALA A 306 53.07 76.06 118.17
C ALA A 306 53.47 77.55 118.27
N LYS A 307 54.26 77.93 119.29
CA LYS A 307 54.77 79.30 119.45
C LYS A 307 55.81 79.69 118.38
N THR A 308 56.61 78.73 117.93
CA THR A 308 57.66 78.95 116.91
C THR A 308 57.05 79.06 115.52
N LEU A 309 56.01 78.28 115.22
CA LEU A 309 55.28 78.40 113.96
C LEU A 309 54.55 79.74 113.83
N ALA A 310 54.00 80.27 114.93
CA ALA A 310 53.35 81.58 114.95
C ALA A 310 54.33 82.74 114.71
N THR A 311 55.54 82.70 115.29
CA THR A 311 56.59 83.69 115.00
C THR A 311 57.16 83.54 113.58
N ILE A 312 57.24 82.32 113.04
CA ILE A 312 57.64 82.06 111.65
C ILE A 312 56.60 82.59 110.64
N SER A 313 55.31 82.56 110.99
CA SER A 313 54.24 83.14 110.15
C SER A 313 54.28 84.66 110.10
N GLN A 314 54.85 85.35 111.10
CA GLN A 314 54.96 86.81 111.16
C GLN A 314 56.34 87.35 110.70
N ALA A 315 57.31 86.48 110.41
CA ALA A 315 58.62 86.87 109.89
C ALA A 315 58.57 87.12 108.37
N GLY A 316 59.15 88.24 107.92
CA GLY A 316 59.03 88.74 106.55
C GLY A 316 59.55 87.83 105.41
N PRO A 317 59.21 88.19 104.14
CA PRO A 317 59.11 87.26 103.00
C PRO A 317 60.40 86.49 102.64
N ALA A 318 61.57 87.06 102.90
CA ALA A 318 62.86 86.45 102.55
C ALA A 318 63.27 85.30 103.48
N MET A 319 62.79 85.29 104.74
CA MET A 319 63.15 84.25 105.71
C MET A 319 62.25 83.01 105.61
N GLN A 320 61.00 83.19 105.15
CA GLN A 320 60.07 82.08 104.88
C GLN A 320 60.58 81.15 103.77
N ALA A 321 61.12 81.68 102.68
CA ALA A 321 61.58 80.87 101.54
C ALA A 321 62.81 79.99 101.88
N LYS A 322 63.72 80.47 102.73
CA LYS A 322 64.93 79.73 103.15
C LYS A 322 64.66 78.64 104.22
N LEU A 323 63.64 78.84 105.07
CA LEU A 323 63.24 77.85 106.08
C LEU A 323 62.24 76.83 105.54
N LEU A 324 61.39 77.19 104.57
CA LEU A 324 60.52 76.24 103.86
C LEU A 324 61.34 75.24 103.01
N THR A 325 62.51 75.63 102.50
CA THR A 325 63.47 74.71 101.89
C THR A 325 64.21 73.84 102.92
N GLY A 326 64.43 74.34 104.14
CA GLY A 326 65.06 73.60 105.26
C GLY A 326 64.13 72.60 105.98
N LEU A 327 62.81 72.82 105.96
CA LEU A 327 61.79 71.92 106.50
C LEU A 327 61.40 70.78 105.53
N GLY A 328 62.13 70.63 104.41
CA GLY A 328 61.94 69.51 103.47
C GLY A 328 60.60 69.51 102.72
N LEU A 329 59.81 70.58 102.83
CA LEU A 329 58.61 70.80 102.04
C LEU A 329 59.04 71.33 100.67
N LYS A 330 59.27 70.39 99.74
CA LYS A 330 59.39 70.73 98.33
C LYS A 330 58.11 71.45 97.92
N SER A 331 58.25 72.56 97.21
CA SER A 331 57.13 73.22 96.54
C SER A 331 56.41 72.17 95.69
N PHE A 332 55.27 71.69 96.17
CA PHE A 332 54.38 70.90 95.34
C PHE A 332 53.76 71.86 94.34
N MET A 333 54.29 71.78 93.13
CA MET A 333 53.64 72.30 91.93
C MET A 333 52.33 71.53 91.79
N VAL A 334 51.23 72.09 92.30
CA VAL A 334 49.89 71.56 92.03
C VAL A 334 49.56 71.99 90.60
N THR A 335 49.91 71.14 89.64
CA THR A 335 49.45 71.27 88.27
C THR A 335 48.05 70.66 88.16
N ASP A 336 47.02 71.49 88.08
CA ASP A 336 45.80 71.14 87.33
C ASP A 336 46.01 71.61 85.88
N GLY A 337 45.76 70.73 84.92
CA GLY A 337 46.35 70.70 83.59
C GLY A 337 45.90 71.78 82.61
N ASN A 338 45.47 72.97 83.04
CA ASN A 338 45.08 74.01 82.07
C ASN A 338 45.31 75.48 82.44
N HIS A 339 45.70 75.86 83.67
CA HIS A 339 46.01 77.28 83.99
C HIS A 339 47.09 77.43 85.10
N PRO A 340 48.31 77.92 84.80
CA PRO A 340 49.38 78.03 85.79
C PRO A 340 49.22 79.25 86.72
N ILE A 341 48.90 79.00 87.99
CA ILE A 341 48.90 80.03 89.05
C ILE A 341 50.27 80.03 89.74
N ASN A 342 51.06 81.08 89.52
CA ASN A 342 52.36 81.28 90.14
C ASN A 342 52.17 81.91 91.55
N LEU A 343 52.45 81.11 92.60
CA LEU A 343 52.18 81.44 94.02
C LEU A 343 53.06 82.57 94.61
N PHE A 344 53.87 83.26 93.82
CA PHE A 344 54.54 84.50 94.25
C PHE A 344 53.61 85.72 94.29
N ASN A 345 52.42 85.66 93.69
CA ASN A 345 51.51 86.82 93.54
C ASN A 345 50.19 86.75 94.32
N THR A 346 49.97 85.74 95.16
CA THR A 346 48.74 85.60 95.99
C THR A 346 48.89 86.17 97.40
N ALA A 347 49.94 86.96 97.67
CA ALA A 347 50.03 87.79 98.88
C ALA A 347 49.08 89.01 98.86
N ALA A 348 48.25 89.18 97.83
CA ALA A 348 47.31 90.30 97.69
C ALA A 348 45.82 89.95 97.95
N GLY A 349 45.42 88.68 98.00
CA GLY A 349 44.01 88.27 98.21
C GLY A 349 43.55 88.18 99.67
N LEU A 350 44.48 88.38 100.60
CA LEU A 350 44.29 88.30 102.05
C LEU A 350 44.91 89.51 102.77
N ILE A 351 44.83 90.70 102.16
CA ILE A 351 43.94 91.70 102.77
C ILE A 351 42.61 91.44 102.08
N GLY A 352 41.65 90.90 102.83
CA GLY A 352 40.35 90.57 102.26
C GLY A 352 39.68 91.80 101.64
N ASN A 353 38.93 91.58 100.57
CA ASN A 353 37.69 92.31 100.36
C ASN A 353 36.76 91.48 99.47
N ASN A 354 35.71 90.96 100.12
CA ASN A 354 34.36 90.70 99.64
C ASN A 354 34.13 90.81 98.12
N GLN A 355 33.91 89.66 97.48
CA GLN A 355 32.56 89.28 97.00
C GLN A 355 32.33 87.79 97.25
#